data_AF-A0A366IF24-F1
#
_entry.id   AF-A0A366IF24-F1
#
_cell.length_a   1.000
_cell.length_b   1.000
_cell.length_c   1.000
_cell.angle_alpha   90.00
_cell.angle_beta   90.00
_cell.angle_gamma   90.00
#
_symmetry.space_group_name_H-M   'P 1'
#
loop_
_entity.id
_entity.type
_entity.pdbx_description
1 polymer ?
#
loop_
_entity_poly.entity_id
_entity_poly.type
_entity_poly.pdbx_seq_one_letter_code
_entity_poly.pdbx_strand_id
1 'polypeptide(L)'
;MKREFCEGILNELPIACACIKVTRDQRNEFCDFEYVNVNNAFEDITGLRREKVLHKKMSLVGNSEFSKNGIEWIHLCKEFIQKGQSINIEHYSKDLNCWFRLGVKNLSWDSEHILLYLEDISVEVQKLKELKQEAEIYKYMSFHDSLTKLYNRAFFEVELKRLSTERELPLSVIMADVNDLKYTNDNLGHHIGDQLLQKTAEVLKSCCREGDIIARVGGDEFKILLPKTSHKDTEKIISRLIRTCNITYVEARPLSVSFGWATKMTDYEDIEQIQRKAEENMYDYKLRLKENVLKEDVKIKVYKSANRTLAISDKPPAISARVKSLGSKIKPLHIKMT
;
A
#
# COMPACT_ATOMS: atom_id res chain seq x y z
N MET A 1 24.69 -0.79 -55.70
CA MET A 1 25.32 -1.36 -54.48
C MET A 1 25.05 -0.54 -53.22
N LYS A 2 25.65 0.65 -52.98
CA LYS A 2 25.44 1.40 -51.71
C LYS A 2 24.00 1.84 -51.46
N ARG A 3 23.29 2.31 -52.49
CA ARG A 3 21.89 2.75 -52.39
C ARG A 3 20.93 1.59 -52.12
N GLU A 4 21.01 0.54 -52.94
CA GLU A 4 20.21 -0.69 -52.79
C GLU A 4 20.44 -1.35 -51.43
N PHE A 5 21.66 -1.31 -50.91
CA PHE A 5 21.98 -1.81 -49.57
C PHE A 5 21.26 -1.01 -48.47
N CYS A 6 21.31 0.33 -48.51
CA CYS A 6 20.62 1.18 -47.54
C CYS A 6 19.09 1.06 -47.64
N GLU A 7 18.54 1.00 -48.85
CA GLU A 7 17.09 0.80 -49.07
C GLU A 7 16.66 -0.58 -48.58
N GLY A 8 17.48 -1.62 -48.79
CA GLY A 8 17.25 -2.95 -48.23
C GLY A 8 17.15 -2.94 -46.71
N ILE A 9 18.15 -2.36 -46.01
CA ILE A 9 18.11 -2.27 -44.55
C ILE A 9 16.89 -1.48 -44.07
N LEU A 10 16.62 -0.32 -44.67
CA LEU A 10 15.53 0.56 -44.27
C LEU A 10 14.17 -0.14 -44.36
N ASN A 11 13.96 -0.99 -45.37
CA ASN A 11 12.73 -1.75 -45.58
C ASN A 11 12.57 -2.95 -44.64
N GLU A 12 13.65 -3.47 -44.07
CA GLU A 12 13.62 -4.55 -43.08
C GLU A 12 13.48 -4.03 -41.63
N LEU A 13 13.58 -2.71 -41.42
CA LEU A 13 13.41 -2.14 -40.08
C LEU A 13 11.96 -2.29 -39.61
N PRO A 14 11.72 -2.75 -38.37
CA PRO A 14 10.38 -2.84 -37.79
C PRO A 14 9.80 -1.47 -37.39
N ILE A 15 10.59 -0.41 -37.53
CA ILE A 15 10.21 0.96 -37.21
C ILE A 15 9.78 1.64 -38.50
N ALA A 16 8.55 2.18 -38.52
CA ALA A 16 8.07 3.00 -39.62
C ALA A 16 8.92 4.26 -39.74
N CYS A 17 9.43 4.54 -40.93
CA CYS A 17 10.31 5.67 -41.19
C CYS A 17 9.84 6.42 -42.44
N ALA A 18 9.80 7.74 -42.33
CA ALA A 18 9.55 8.67 -43.43
C ALA A 18 10.66 9.73 -43.47
N CYS A 19 11.34 9.82 -44.60
CA CYS A 19 12.21 10.95 -44.92
C CYS A 19 11.34 12.06 -45.51
N ILE A 20 11.42 13.24 -44.89
CA ILE A 20 10.56 14.36 -45.22
C ILE A 20 11.44 15.57 -45.51
N LYS A 21 11.15 16.26 -46.60
CA LYS A 21 11.79 17.54 -46.95
C LYS A 21 10.99 18.71 -46.41
N VAL A 22 11.67 19.69 -45.82
CA VAL A 22 11.07 20.96 -45.44
C VAL A 22 10.88 21.82 -46.70
N THR A 23 9.64 22.23 -46.97
CA THR A 23 9.33 23.13 -48.10
C THR A 23 9.19 24.57 -47.61
N ARG A 24 9.76 25.50 -48.37
CA ARG A 24 9.78 26.93 -48.06
C ARG A 24 9.30 27.74 -49.26
N ASP A 25 8.76 28.94 -49.02
CA ASP A 25 8.37 29.86 -50.09
C ASP A 25 9.56 30.63 -50.67
N GLN A 26 9.29 31.54 -51.61
CA GLN A 26 10.29 32.42 -52.22
C GLN A 26 10.95 33.39 -51.23
N ARG A 27 10.37 33.58 -50.03
CA ARG A 27 10.90 34.41 -48.94
C ARG A 27 11.62 33.56 -47.88
N ASN A 28 11.83 32.27 -48.15
CA ASN A 28 12.46 31.29 -47.26
C ASN A 28 11.64 30.98 -45.98
N GLU A 29 10.35 31.33 -45.96
CA GLU A 29 9.44 31.03 -44.87
C GLU A 29 8.90 29.59 -45.00
N PHE A 30 8.68 28.92 -43.87
CA PHE A 30 8.13 27.57 -43.85
C PHE A 30 6.75 27.52 -44.52
N CYS A 31 6.56 26.57 -45.45
CA CYS A 31 5.26 26.32 -46.10
C CYS A 31 4.62 25.01 -45.62
N ASP A 32 5.33 23.90 -45.84
CA ASP A 32 4.82 22.55 -45.67
C ASP A 32 5.98 21.54 -45.59
N PHE A 33 5.65 20.27 -45.56
CA PHE A 33 6.56 19.15 -45.65
C PHE A 33 6.24 18.29 -46.86
N GLU A 34 7.25 17.74 -47.51
CA GLU A 34 7.08 16.81 -48.64
C GLU A 34 7.65 15.43 -48.29
N TYR A 35 6.88 14.36 -48.50
CA TYR A 35 7.40 13.01 -48.34
C TYR A 35 8.38 12.67 -49.46
N VAL A 36 9.64 12.43 -49.11
CA VAL A 36 10.71 12.08 -50.06
C VAL A 36 10.91 10.57 -50.12
N ASN A 37 10.80 9.89 -48.97
CA ASN A 37 10.89 8.43 -48.92
C ASN A 37 10.12 7.87 -47.73
N VAL A 38 9.63 6.64 -47.83
CA VAL A 38 9.02 5.86 -46.75
C VAL A 38 9.43 4.40 -46.84
N ASN A 39 9.56 3.72 -45.71
CA ASN A 39 9.88 2.29 -45.66
C ASN A 39 8.64 1.40 -45.61
N ASN A 40 8.82 0.09 -45.71
CA ASN A 40 7.71 -0.87 -45.69
C ASN A 40 6.91 -0.80 -44.37
N ALA A 41 7.60 -0.73 -43.22
CA ALA A 41 6.93 -0.60 -41.92
C ALA A 41 6.05 0.66 -41.82
N PHE A 42 6.40 1.76 -42.51
CA PHE A 42 5.54 2.94 -42.59
C PHE A 42 4.24 2.64 -43.32
N GLU A 43 4.29 1.94 -44.46
CA GLU A 43 3.07 1.54 -45.18
C GLU A 43 2.20 0.59 -44.34
N ASP A 44 2.83 -0.33 -43.61
CA ASP A 44 2.15 -1.34 -42.81
C ASP A 44 1.47 -0.75 -41.56
N ILE A 45 2.17 0.15 -40.84
CA ILE A 45 1.66 0.77 -39.61
C ILE A 45 0.62 1.84 -39.90
N THR A 46 0.84 2.65 -40.94
CA THR A 46 0.01 3.85 -41.22
C THR A 46 -1.10 3.58 -42.23
N GLY A 47 -1.01 2.47 -42.96
CA GLY A 47 -1.88 2.16 -44.11
C GLY A 47 -1.65 3.06 -45.33
N LEU A 48 -0.76 4.05 -45.26
CA LEU A 48 -0.48 4.99 -46.33
C LEU A 48 0.51 4.38 -47.33
N ARG A 49 0.01 4.06 -48.53
CA ARG A 49 0.83 3.47 -49.60
C ARG A 49 1.88 4.47 -50.11
N ARG A 50 3.13 4.01 -50.26
CA ARG A 50 4.29 4.77 -50.76
C ARG A 50 3.94 5.59 -52.00
N GLU A 51 3.36 4.94 -53.01
CA GLU A 51 2.97 5.55 -54.29
C GLU A 51 1.98 6.73 -54.16
N LYS A 52 1.18 6.73 -53.10
CA LYS A 52 0.18 7.78 -52.84
C LYS A 52 0.73 8.93 -52.00
N VAL A 53 1.85 8.73 -51.29
CA VAL A 53 2.43 9.73 -50.39
C VAL A 53 3.67 10.41 -50.95
N LEU A 54 4.48 9.71 -51.74
CA LEU A 54 5.72 10.28 -52.29
C LEU A 54 5.44 11.55 -53.10
N HIS A 55 6.27 12.57 -52.89
CA HIS A 55 6.16 13.90 -53.50
C HIS A 55 4.86 14.64 -53.22
N LYS A 56 4.09 14.20 -52.22
CA LYS A 56 2.91 14.92 -51.75
C LYS A 56 3.25 15.72 -50.51
N LYS A 57 2.56 16.85 -50.41
CA LYS A 57 2.58 17.69 -49.21
C LYS A 57 1.92 16.96 -48.05
N MET A 58 2.54 17.00 -46.88
CA MET A 58 2.03 16.36 -45.66
C MET A 58 0.65 16.90 -45.27
N SER A 59 0.38 18.19 -45.50
CA SER A 59 -0.95 18.77 -45.28
C SER A 59 -2.07 18.19 -46.18
N LEU A 60 -1.70 17.61 -47.34
CA LEU A 60 -2.63 17.06 -48.33
C LEU A 60 -2.76 15.54 -48.25
N VAL A 61 -1.76 14.86 -47.68
CA VAL A 61 -1.83 13.43 -47.39
C VAL A 61 -2.72 13.29 -46.16
N GLY A 62 -3.93 12.78 -46.36
CA GLY A 62 -4.93 12.60 -45.31
C GLY A 62 -4.39 11.73 -44.18
N ASN A 63 -3.93 12.36 -43.10
CA ASN A 63 -3.51 11.71 -41.87
C ASN A 63 -4.73 11.39 -41.00
N SER A 64 -5.79 10.77 -41.54
CA SER A 64 -7.11 10.70 -40.87
C SER A 64 -7.11 10.00 -39.50
N GLU A 65 -6.15 9.13 -39.21
CA GLU A 65 -5.92 8.53 -37.87
C GLU A 65 -5.39 9.56 -36.84
N PHE A 66 -4.80 10.64 -37.32
CA PHE A 66 -4.01 11.62 -36.56
C PHE A 66 -4.62 13.04 -36.58
N SER A 67 -5.57 13.31 -37.47
CA SER A 67 -6.04 14.68 -37.76
C SER A 67 -7.46 15.00 -37.30
N LYS A 68 -8.16 14.09 -36.61
CA LYS A 68 -9.45 14.43 -35.96
C LYS A 68 -9.45 14.37 -34.43
N ASN A 69 -8.63 13.51 -33.82
CA ASN A 69 -8.47 13.39 -32.35
C ASN A 69 -7.08 12.85 -31.92
N GLY A 70 -6.09 12.84 -32.83
CA GLY A 70 -4.74 12.28 -32.63
C GLY A 70 -3.63 13.33 -32.72
N ILE A 71 -2.37 12.89 -32.88
CA ILE A 71 -1.23 13.81 -33.06
C ILE A 71 -1.14 14.30 -34.49
N GLU A 72 -1.30 15.60 -34.74
CA GLU A 72 -1.00 16.17 -36.06
C GLU A 72 0.51 16.14 -36.35
N TRP A 73 0.96 15.24 -37.23
CA TRP A 73 2.38 15.10 -37.57
C TRP A 73 3.01 16.39 -38.12
N ILE A 74 2.24 17.16 -38.89
CA ILE A 74 2.68 18.47 -39.39
C ILE A 74 2.97 19.45 -38.25
N HIS A 75 2.18 19.40 -37.17
CA HIS A 75 2.41 20.22 -35.99
C HIS A 75 3.68 19.78 -35.26
N LEU A 76 3.85 18.46 -35.09
CA LEU A 76 5.05 17.90 -34.47
C LEU A 76 6.33 18.28 -35.22
N CYS A 77 6.33 18.14 -36.55
CA CYS A 77 7.47 18.50 -37.38
C CYS A 77 7.72 20.02 -37.38
N LYS A 78 6.66 20.85 -37.32
CA LYS A 78 6.79 22.32 -37.14
C LYS A 78 7.46 22.67 -35.81
N GLU A 79 7.00 22.05 -34.72
CA GLU A 79 7.57 22.24 -33.39
C GLU A 79 9.05 21.84 -33.36
N PHE A 80 9.40 20.75 -34.03
CA PHE A 80 10.79 20.30 -34.19
C PHE A 80 11.66 21.36 -34.88
N ILE A 81 11.22 21.92 -36.02
CA ILE A 81 11.97 22.97 -36.73
C ILE A 81 12.19 24.20 -35.84
N GLN A 82 11.19 24.58 -35.03
CA GLN A 82 11.28 25.75 -34.16
C GLN A 82 12.25 25.55 -33.00
N LYS A 83 12.25 24.35 -32.40
CA LYS A 83 13.06 24.02 -31.21
C LYS A 83 14.49 23.57 -31.56
N GLY A 84 14.68 22.97 -32.74
CA GLY A 84 15.97 22.45 -33.19
C GLY A 84 16.48 21.22 -32.43
N GLN A 85 15.63 20.58 -31.63
CA GLN A 85 15.96 19.40 -30.82
C GLN A 85 15.10 18.21 -31.23
N SER A 86 15.61 16.99 -31.10
CA SER A 86 14.84 15.76 -31.35
C SER A 86 13.60 15.72 -30.47
N ILE A 87 12.45 15.44 -31.07
CA ILE A 87 11.18 15.31 -30.35
C ILE A 87 10.77 13.84 -30.35
N ASN A 88 10.29 13.34 -29.21
CA ASN A 88 9.65 12.04 -29.06
C ASN A 88 8.38 12.20 -28.24
N ILE A 89 7.28 11.64 -28.73
CA ILE A 89 6.00 11.63 -28.03
C ILE A 89 5.46 10.20 -28.03
N GLU A 90 4.97 9.75 -26.87
CA GLU A 90 4.27 8.47 -26.73
C GLU A 90 2.77 8.72 -26.76
N HIS A 91 2.05 7.94 -27.57
CA HIS A 91 0.61 8.10 -27.76
C HIS A 91 -0.06 6.74 -27.98
N TYR A 92 -1.29 6.62 -27.48
CA TYR A 92 -2.11 5.46 -27.72
C TYR A 92 -3.09 5.75 -28.87
N SER A 93 -2.96 5.02 -29.99
CA SER A 93 -3.93 5.09 -31.08
C SER A 93 -5.09 4.16 -30.77
N LYS A 94 -6.31 4.69 -30.76
CA LYS A 94 -7.53 3.89 -30.62
C LYS A 94 -7.80 3.04 -31.87
N ASP A 95 -7.45 3.55 -33.05
CA ASP A 95 -7.74 2.90 -34.32
C ASP A 95 -6.77 1.74 -34.58
N LEU A 96 -5.48 1.93 -34.28
CA LEU A 96 -4.46 0.88 -34.34
C LEU A 96 -4.46 -0.02 -33.10
N ASN A 97 -5.18 0.39 -32.04
CA ASN A 97 -5.26 -0.29 -30.75
C ASN A 97 -3.87 -0.60 -30.16
N CYS A 98 -2.93 0.31 -30.31
CA CYS A 98 -1.54 0.14 -29.87
C CYS A 98 -0.95 1.45 -29.32
N TRP A 99 0.07 1.33 -28.47
CA TRP A 99 0.91 2.45 -28.08
C TRP A 99 2.04 2.61 -29.08
N PHE A 100 2.29 3.83 -29.52
CA PHE A 100 3.42 4.12 -30.40
C PHE A 100 4.21 5.33 -29.89
N ARG A 101 5.50 5.31 -30.22
CA ARG A 101 6.42 6.43 -30.06
C ARG A 101 6.60 7.08 -31.42
N LEU A 102 6.17 8.34 -31.52
CA LEU A 102 6.34 9.19 -32.69
C LEU A 102 7.53 10.11 -32.45
N GLY A 103 8.51 10.07 -33.34
CA GLY A 103 9.73 10.85 -33.20
C GLY A 103 10.12 11.63 -34.45
N VAL A 104 10.73 12.79 -34.25
CA VAL A 104 11.31 13.62 -35.32
C VAL A 104 12.78 13.91 -35.01
N LYS A 105 13.66 13.66 -35.98
CA LYS A 105 15.12 13.84 -35.87
C LYS A 105 15.70 14.52 -37.12
N ASN A 106 16.81 15.24 -36.92
CA ASN A 106 17.64 15.72 -38.03
C ASN A 106 18.40 14.56 -38.67
N LEU A 107 18.64 14.67 -39.98
CA LEU A 107 19.58 13.82 -40.67
C LEU A 107 20.96 14.48 -40.61
N SER A 108 21.97 13.76 -40.12
CA SER A 108 23.30 14.33 -39.88
C SER A 108 24.01 14.87 -41.12
N TRP A 109 23.59 14.40 -42.30
CA TRP A 109 24.15 14.73 -43.60
C TRP A 109 23.31 15.78 -44.36
N ASP A 110 22.19 16.23 -43.81
CA ASP A 110 21.25 17.12 -44.53
C ASP A 110 20.40 17.99 -43.58
N SER A 111 20.40 19.29 -43.82
CA SER A 111 19.61 20.27 -43.06
C SER A 111 18.23 20.55 -43.66
N GLU A 112 17.96 20.10 -44.88
CA GLU A 112 16.67 20.26 -45.56
C GLU A 112 15.72 19.09 -45.30
N HIS A 113 16.26 17.95 -44.85
CA HIS A 113 15.51 16.72 -44.63
C HIS A 113 15.49 16.31 -43.16
N ILE A 114 14.34 15.83 -42.73
CA ILE A 114 14.10 15.32 -41.38
C ILE A 114 13.60 13.88 -41.47
N LEU A 115 13.90 13.10 -40.43
CA LEU A 115 13.36 11.76 -40.24
C LEU A 115 12.17 11.84 -39.30
N LEU A 116 11.01 11.43 -39.78
CA LEU A 116 9.86 11.07 -38.95
C LEU A 116 9.87 9.55 -38.78
N TYR A 117 9.69 9.06 -37.56
CA TYR A 117 9.56 7.64 -37.31
C TYR A 117 8.44 7.31 -36.32
N LEU A 118 7.88 6.12 -36.49
CA LEU A 118 6.87 5.53 -35.61
C LEU A 118 7.33 4.15 -35.17
N GLU A 119 7.34 3.92 -33.87
CA GLU A 119 7.71 2.65 -33.25
C GLU A 119 6.52 2.16 -32.41
N ASP A 120 6.07 0.93 -32.61
CA ASP A 120 5.10 0.30 -31.70
C ASP A 120 5.81 -0.06 -30.39
N ILE A 121 5.36 0.56 -29.30
CA ILE A 121 5.89 0.39 -27.94
C ILE A 121 4.92 -0.35 -27.03
N SER A 122 3.89 -1.00 -27.57
CA SER A 122 2.85 -1.68 -26.78
C SER A 122 3.42 -2.74 -25.85
N VAL A 123 4.42 -3.51 -26.32
CA VAL A 123 5.12 -4.51 -25.51
C VAL A 123 5.92 -3.86 -24.39
N GLU A 124 6.60 -2.74 -24.67
CA GLU A 124 7.35 -1.96 -23.67
C GLU A 124 6.42 -1.42 -22.57
N VAL A 125 5.33 -0.77 -22.99
CA VAL A 125 4.33 -0.20 -22.08
C VAL A 125 3.69 -1.28 -21.21
N GLN A 126 3.32 -2.42 -21.80
CA GLN A 126 2.76 -3.55 -21.07
C GLN A 126 3.77 -4.12 -20.07
N LYS A 127 5.03 -4.30 -20.47
CA LYS A 127 6.07 -4.81 -19.58
C LYS A 127 6.35 -3.87 -18.41
N LEU A 128 6.41 -2.56 -18.67
CA LEU A 128 6.56 -1.56 -17.62
C LEU A 128 5.40 -1.57 -16.63
N LYS A 129 4.17 -1.78 -17.12
CA LYS A 129 2.98 -1.91 -16.27
C LYS A 129 3.06 -3.13 -15.35
N GLU A 130 3.46 -4.29 -15.89
CA GLU A 130 3.65 -5.52 -15.11
C GLU A 130 4.72 -5.34 -14.04
N LEU A 131 5.89 -4.79 -14.39
CA LEU A 131 6.97 -4.53 -13.44
C LEU A 131 6.53 -3.60 -12.31
N LYS A 132 5.74 -2.57 -12.61
CA LYS A 132 5.17 -1.67 -11.59
C LYS A 132 4.21 -2.40 -10.66
N GLN A 133 3.33 -3.26 -11.20
CA GLN A 133 2.40 -4.04 -10.37
C GLN A 133 3.14 -5.04 -9.48
N GLU A 134 4.14 -5.72 -10.01
CA GLU A 134 4.97 -6.66 -9.26
C GLU A 134 5.73 -5.93 -8.13
N ALA A 135 6.32 -4.77 -8.43
CA ALA A 135 7.00 -3.94 -7.44
C ALA A 135 6.06 -3.50 -6.30
N GLU A 136 4.82 -3.11 -6.61
CA GLU A 136 3.81 -2.76 -5.60
C GLU A 136 3.41 -3.98 -4.75
N ILE A 137 3.26 -5.16 -5.35
CA ILE A 137 3.00 -6.40 -4.61
C ILE A 137 4.18 -6.74 -3.70
N TYR A 138 5.42 -6.71 -4.19
CA TYR A 138 6.60 -6.96 -3.37
C TYR A 138 6.73 -5.95 -2.24
N LYS A 139 6.47 -4.67 -2.51
CA LYS A 139 6.47 -3.62 -1.49
C LYS A 139 5.41 -3.88 -0.42
N TYR A 140 4.20 -4.26 -0.81
CA TYR A 140 3.13 -4.64 0.11
C TYR A 140 3.54 -5.86 0.96
N MET A 141 4.02 -6.93 0.32
CA MET A 141 4.48 -8.13 1.03
C MET A 141 5.67 -7.86 1.96
N SER A 142 6.54 -6.92 1.61
CA SER A 142 7.69 -6.52 2.42
C SER A 142 7.28 -5.73 3.66
N PHE A 143 6.09 -5.13 3.69
CA PHE A 143 5.65 -4.23 4.76
C PHE A 143 4.42 -4.70 5.53
N HIS A 144 3.78 -5.80 5.12
CA HIS A 144 2.59 -6.32 5.78
C HIS A 144 2.81 -7.72 6.35
N ASP A 145 2.15 -8.00 7.47
CA ASP A 145 2.03 -9.34 8.04
C ASP A 145 1.00 -10.15 7.21
N SER A 146 1.41 -11.34 6.78
CA SER A 146 0.62 -12.15 5.84
C SER A 146 -0.70 -12.66 6.45
N LEU A 147 -0.75 -12.87 7.77
CA LEU A 147 -1.91 -13.39 8.49
C LEU A 147 -2.93 -12.29 8.83
N THR A 148 -2.47 -11.20 9.43
CA THR A 148 -3.33 -10.13 9.98
C THR A 148 -3.56 -8.97 9.01
N LYS A 149 -2.78 -8.90 7.93
CA LYS A 149 -2.76 -7.78 6.97
C LYS A 149 -2.47 -6.42 7.61
N LEU A 150 -1.96 -6.40 8.84
CA LEU A 150 -1.39 -5.21 9.46
C LEU A 150 -0.02 -4.94 8.87
N TYR A 151 0.58 -3.81 9.22
CA TYR A 151 1.98 -3.61 8.94
C TYR A 151 2.83 -4.64 9.69
N ASN A 152 4.01 -4.94 9.19
CA ASN A 152 4.97 -5.81 9.86
C ASN A 152 6.00 -4.99 10.65
N ARG A 153 6.92 -5.70 11.32
CA ARG A 153 8.02 -5.09 12.06
C ARG A 153 8.85 -4.12 11.22
N ALA A 154 9.21 -4.49 9.98
CA ALA A 154 10.07 -3.66 9.15
C ALA A 154 9.44 -2.29 8.85
N PHE A 155 8.15 -2.27 8.50
CA PHE A 155 7.43 -1.02 8.28
C PHE A 155 7.29 -0.19 9.55
N PHE A 156 6.99 -0.82 10.69
CA PHE A 156 6.89 -0.13 11.96
C PHE A 156 8.19 0.62 12.33
N GLU A 157 9.36 -0.03 12.16
CA GLU A 157 10.66 0.59 12.47
C GLU A 157 10.99 1.77 11.55
N VAL A 158 10.61 1.69 10.26
CA VAL A 158 10.76 2.80 9.31
C VAL A 158 9.87 3.97 9.72
N GLU A 159 8.60 3.71 10.02
CA GLU A 159 7.64 4.74 10.39
C GLU A 159 7.94 5.37 11.76
N LEU A 160 8.45 4.58 12.71
CA LEU A 160 8.88 5.10 14.01
C LEU A 160 9.96 6.16 13.85
N LYS A 161 10.97 5.90 13.02
CA LYS A 161 12.03 6.88 12.72
C LYS A 161 11.49 8.09 11.99
N ARG A 162 10.59 7.88 11.01
CA ARG A 162 9.98 8.95 10.22
C ARG A 162 9.11 9.89 11.06
N LEU A 163 8.37 9.32 12.04
CA LEU A 163 7.40 10.05 12.86
C LEU A 163 7.98 10.53 14.19
N SER A 164 9.16 10.08 14.61
CA SER A 164 9.84 10.58 15.81
C SER A 164 10.50 11.95 15.57
N THR A 165 9.68 12.95 15.24
CA THR A 165 10.11 14.34 15.00
C THR A 165 9.20 15.31 15.75
N GLU A 166 9.69 16.51 16.04
CA GLU A 166 8.94 17.56 16.75
C GLU A 166 7.54 17.82 16.17
N ARG A 167 7.39 17.75 14.84
CA ARG A 167 6.11 18.01 14.15
C ARG A 167 5.01 16.99 14.45
N GLU A 168 5.38 15.79 14.87
CA GLU A 168 4.46 14.69 15.15
C GLU A 168 4.28 14.45 16.65
N LEU A 169 4.87 15.30 17.50
CA LEU A 169 4.67 15.25 18.94
C LEU A 169 3.30 15.82 19.34
N PRO A 170 2.71 15.34 20.46
CA PRO A 170 3.15 14.18 21.26
C PRO A 170 3.05 12.87 20.47
N LEU A 171 4.02 11.97 20.62
CA LEU A 171 4.04 10.68 19.91
C LEU A 171 3.88 9.55 20.93
N SER A 172 2.74 8.86 20.89
CA SER A 172 2.48 7.73 21.80
C SER A 172 2.75 6.39 21.14
N VAL A 173 3.28 5.44 21.92
CA VAL A 173 3.49 4.05 21.54
C VAL A 173 2.64 3.18 22.43
N ILE A 174 1.89 2.24 21.85
CA ILE A 174 1.21 1.16 22.56
C ILE A 174 1.87 -0.16 22.19
N MET A 175 2.20 -0.94 23.21
CA MET A 175 2.57 -2.35 23.13
C MET A 175 1.34 -3.20 23.47
N ALA A 176 1.08 -4.22 22.66
CA ALA A 176 -0.02 -5.15 22.86
C ALA A 176 0.47 -6.59 22.69
N ASP A 177 0.06 -7.48 23.60
CA ASP A 177 0.46 -8.89 23.62
C ASP A 177 -0.80 -9.76 23.80
N VAL A 178 -1.03 -10.69 22.88
CA VAL A 178 -2.15 -11.62 22.93
C VAL A 178 -1.88 -12.70 23.97
N ASN A 179 -2.66 -12.69 25.05
CA ASN A 179 -2.46 -13.61 26.16
C ASN A 179 -2.78 -15.07 25.74
N ASP A 180 -1.98 -16.01 26.25
CA ASP A 180 -2.18 -17.46 26.11
C ASP A 180 -2.24 -17.97 24.65
N LEU A 181 -1.63 -17.26 23.70
CA LEU A 181 -1.58 -17.70 22.30
C LEU A 181 -0.91 -19.07 22.17
N LYS A 182 0.25 -19.28 22.80
CA LYS A 182 0.96 -20.57 22.78
C LYS A 182 0.10 -21.70 23.36
N TYR A 183 -0.52 -21.47 24.52
CA TYR A 183 -1.42 -22.44 25.13
C TYR A 183 -2.59 -22.78 24.19
N THR A 184 -3.14 -21.77 23.51
CA THR A 184 -4.22 -21.97 22.54
C THR A 184 -3.77 -22.80 21.35
N ASN A 185 -2.60 -22.51 20.78
CA ASN A 185 -2.03 -23.31 19.69
C ASN A 185 -1.83 -24.78 20.09
N ASP A 186 -1.26 -25.00 21.28
CA ASP A 186 -0.91 -26.33 21.76
C ASP A 186 -2.15 -27.19 22.10
N ASN A 187 -3.24 -26.57 22.57
CA ASN A 187 -4.44 -27.31 23.04
C ASN A 187 -5.62 -27.28 22.07
N LEU A 188 -5.77 -26.21 21.28
CA LEU A 188 -6.90 -25.99 20.38
C LEU A 188 -6.48 -25.95 18.89
N GLY A 189 -5.17 -25.97 18.62
CA GLY A 189 -4.60 -25.99 17.29
C GLY A 189 -4.32 -24.60 16.72
N HIS A 190 -3.36 -24.54 15.79
CA HIS A 190 -2.87 -23.30 15.18
C HIS A 190 -3.96 -22.46 14.52
N HIS A 191 -4.97 -23.08 13.91
CA HIS A 191 -6.07 -22.35 13.27
C HIS A 191 -6.85 -21.44 14.26
N ILE A 192 -6.99 -21.84 15.53
CA ILE A 192 -7.63 -20.99 16.56
C ILE A 192 -6.71 -19.86 17.00
N GLY A 193 -5.40 -20.12 17.11
CA GLY A 193 -4.43 -19.06 17.37
C GLY A 193 -4.38 -18.03 16.25
N ASP A 194 -4.48 -18.48 15.00
CA ASP A 194 -4.57 -17.60 13.84
C ASP A 194 -5.82 -16.72 13.91
N GLN A 195 -6.97 -17.27 14.30
CA GLN A 195 -8.20 -16.50 14.53
C GLN A 195 -8.05 -15.49 15.67
N LEU A 196 -7.38 -15.82 16.77
CA LEU A 196 -7.09 -14.88 17.86
C LEU A 196 -6.28 -13.67 17.36
N LEU A 197 -5.26 -13.94 16.54
CA LEU A 197 -4.40 -12.90 15.98
C LEU A 197 -5.15 -12.01 14.98
N GLN A 198 -5.96 -12.62 14.11
CA GLN A 198 -6.80 -11.90 13.16
C GLN A 198 -7.84 -11.04 13.88
N LYS A 199 -8.51 -11.57 14.91
CA LYS A 199 -9.48 -10.81 15.69
C LYS A 199 -8.84 -9.70 16.51
N THR A 200 -7.65 -9.92 17.05
CA THR A 200 -6.86 -8.85 17.66
C THR A 200 -6.61 -7.74 16.64
N ALA A 201 -6.14 -8.07 15.45
CA ALA A 201 -5.87 -7.08 14.41
C ALA A 201 -7.12 -6.29 13.99
N GLU A 202 -8.28 -6.94 13.87
CA GLU A 202 -9.56 -6.28 13.61
C GLU A 202 -9.93 -5.29 14.72
N VAL A 203 -9.80 -5.70 15.99
CA VAL A 203 -10.09 -4.85 17.15
C VAL A 203 -9.16 -3.63 17.17
N LEU A 204 -7.85 -3.84 16.97
CA LEU A 204 -6.88 -2.74 16.91
C LEU A 204 -7.26 -1.75 15.81
N LYS A 205 -7.54 -2.24 14.59
CA LYS A 205 -7.97 -1.41 13.45
C LYS A 205 -9.24 -0.62 13.75
N SER A 206 -10.26 -1.23 14.35
CA SER A 206 -11.52 -0.54 14.66
C SER A 206 -11.37 0.56 15.74
N CYS A 207 -10.32 0.46 16.56
CA CYS A 207 -10.09 1.38 17.67
C CYS A 207 -9.07 2.47 17.33
N CYS A 208 -8.49 2.46 16.14
CA CYS A 208 -7.48 3.41 15.68
C CYS A 208 -8.00 4.18 14.46
N ARG A 209 -7.40 5.33 14.15
CA ARG A 209 -7.72 6.12 12.95
C ARG A 209 -6.76 5.77 11.81
N GLU A 210 -7.10 6.17 10.59
CA GLU A 210 -6.34 5.86 9.37
C GLU A 210 -4.85 6.29 9.42
N GLY A 211 -4.54 7.39 10.12
CA GLY A 211 -3.16 7.87 10.28
C GLY A 211 -2.34 7.20 11.38
N ASP A 212 -2.92 6.27 12.15
CA ASP A 212 -2.19 5.51 13.17
C ASP A 212 -1.51 4.30 12.54
N ILE A 213 -0.29 3.99 12.97
CA ILE A 213 0.44 2.81 12.44
C ILE A 213 0.19 1.63 13.37
N ILE A 214 -0.45 0.58 12.85
CA ILE A 214 -0.71 -0.65 13.59
C ILE A 214 0.10 -1.77 12.94
N ALA A 215 0.98 -2.40 13.71
CA ALA A 215 1.84 -3.44 13.21
C ALA A 215 1.82 -4.69 14.09
N ARG A 216 1.93 -5.86 13.47
CA ARG A 216 2.30 -7.10 14.16
C ARG A 216 3.81 -7.27 14.03
N VAL A 217 4.50 -7.29 15.16
CA VAL A 217 5.98 -7.27 15.20
C VAL A 217 6.59 -8.63 15.58
N GLY A 218 5.78 -9.51 16.17
CA GLY A 218 6.18 -10.82 16.65
C GLY A 218 5.03 -11.83 16.62
N GLY A 219 5.20 -12.96 17.30
CA GLY A 219 4.22 -14.05 17.34
C GLY A 219 2.85 -13.59 17.83
N ASP A 220 2.78 -13.16 19.09
CA ASP A 220 1.62 -12.61 19.80
C ASP A 220 1.68 -11.08 19.98
N GLU A 221 2.74 -10.44 19.49
CA GLU A 221 3.06 -9.04 19.77
C GLU A 221 2.63 -8.08 18.65
N PHE A 222 1.97 -7.01 19.06
CA PHE A 222 1.54 -5.90 18.24
C PHE A 222 2.07 -4.58 18.80
N LYS A 223 2.37 -3.64 17.91
CA LYS A 223 2.75 -2.27 18.25
C LYS A 223 1.83 -1.29 17.54
N ILE A 224 1.51 -0.20 18.23
CA ILE A 224 0.71 0.90 17.68
C ILE A 224 1.47 2.20 17.87
N LEU A 225 1.58 3.00 16.81
CA LEU A 225 2.18 4.32 16.83
C LEU A 225 1.10 5.37 16.58
N LEU A 226 0.97 6.31 17.52
CA LEU A 226 -0.07 7.32 17.55
C LEU A 226 0.57 8.71 17.47
N PRO A 227 0.82 9.25 16.25
CA PRO A 227 1.34 10.60 16.09
C PRO A 227 0.36 11.64 16.63
N LYS A 228 0.84 12.78 17.13
CA LYS A 228 0.02 13.89 17.65
C LYS A 228 -1.02 13.43 18.67
N THR A 229 -0.65 12.49 19.53
CA THR A 229 -1.53 11.86 20.52
C THR A 229 -0.89 11.88 21.90
N SER A 230 -1.52 12.62 22.82
CA SER A 230 -1.07 12.76 24.20
C SER A 230 -1.27 11.48 25.00
N HIS A 231 -0.60 11.38 26.16
CA HIS A 231 -0.78 10.25 27.07
C HIS A 231 -2.26 10.04 27.47
N LYS A 232 -2.97 11.12 27.78
CA LYS A 232 -4.37 11.11 28.18
C LYS A 232 -5.31 10.67 27.05
N ASP A 233 -4.99 11.02 25.81
CA ASP A 233 -5.79 10.56 24.66
C ASP A 233 -5.51 9.10 24.35
N THR A 234 -4.26 8.65 24.52
CA THR A 234 -3.87 7.23 24.46
C THR A 234 -4.64 6.40 25.48
N GLU A 235 -4.82 6.87 26.72
CA GLU A 235 -5.64 6.18 27.74
C GLU A 235 -7.09 5.95 27.30
N LYS A 236 -7.69 6.90 26.55
CA LYS A 236 -9.04 6.73 26.00
C LYS A 236 -9.07 5.64 24.93
N ILE A 237 -8.04 5.58 24.09
CA ILE A 237 -7.88 4.55 23.05
C ILE A 237 -7.71 3.18 23.73
N ILE A 238 -6.86 3.08 24.76
CA ILE A 238 -6.67 1.86 25.57
C ILE A 238 -7.99 1.41 26.22
N SER A 239 -8.74 2.34 26.81
CA SER A 239 -10.04 2.03 27.41
C SER A 239 -11.03 1.45 26.39
N ARG A 240 -11.03 2.01 25.17
CA ARG A 240 -11.82 1.50 24.04
C ARG A 240 -11.34 0.13 23.58
N LEU A 241 -10.03 -0.08 23.47
CA LEU A 241 -9.42 -1.37 23.11
C LEU A 241 -9.82 -2.45 24.11
N ILE A 242 -9.59 -2.23 25.41
CA ILE A 242 -9.95 -3.19 26.47
C ILE A 242 -11.44 -3.52 26.43
N ARG A 243 -12.32 -2.52 26.30
CA ARG A 243 -13.76 -2.73 26.20
C ARG A 243 -14.12 -3.60 25.00
N THR A 244 -13.50 -3.35 23.85
CA THR A 244 -13.77 -4.07 22.60
C THR A 244 -13.24 -5.50 22.65
N CYS A 245 -12.05 -5.73 23.21
CA CYS A 245 -11.52 -7.06 23.48
C CYS A 245 -12.47 -7.89 24.37
N ASN A 246 -12.97 -7.31 25.47
CA ASN A 246 -13.86 -8.00 26.42
C ASN A 246 -15.21 -8.44 25.84
N ILE A 247 -15.66 -7.82 24.75
CA ILE A 247 -16.91 -8.20 24.05
C ILE A 247 -16.65 -8.99 22.76
N THR A 248 -15.39 -9.13 22.36
CA THR A 248 -15.00 -9.90 21.17
C THR A 248 -14.64 -11.30 21.62
N TYR A 249 -15.25 -12.30 20.98
CA TYR A 249 -15.04 -13.71 21.31
C TYR A 249 -14.40 -14.42 20.11
N VAL A 250 -13.48 -15.33 20.42
CA VAL A 250 -13.00 -16.35 19.49
C VAL A 250 -13.43 -17.68 20.08
N GLU A 251 -14.24 -18.43 19.32
CA GLU A 251 -14.99 -19.57 19.82
C GLU A 251 -15.83 -19.18 21.06
N ALA A 252 -15.49 -19.70 22.23
CA ALA A 252 -16.19 -19.46 23.50
C ALA A 252 -15.34 -18.66 24.52
N ARG A 253 -14.25 -18.02 24.09
CA ARG A 253 -13.36 -17.26 24.98
C ARG A 253 -13.29 -15.79 24.57
N PRO A 254 -13.39 -14.86 25.53
CA PRO A 254 -13.18 -13.45 25.25
C PRO A 254 -11.72 -13.23 24.83
N LEU A 255 -11.52 -12.28 23.92
CA LEU A 255 -10.18 -11.90 23.49
C LEU A 255 -9.44 -11.26 24.66
N SER A 256 -8.29 -11.82 25.03
CA SER A 256 -7.47 -11.34 26.14
C SER A 256 -6.16 -10.79 25.60
N VAL A 257 -5.96 -9.49 25.76
CA VAL A 257 -4.77 -8.78 25.28
C VAL A 257 -4.23 -7.90 26.40
N SER A 258 -2.94 -7.99 26.64
CA SER A 258 -2.22 -7.14 27.59
C SER A 258 -1.74 -5.89 26.87
N PHE A 259 -1.99 -4.71 27.46
CA PHE A 259 -1.60 -3.43 26.87
C PHE A 259 -0.68 -2.64 27.79
N GLY A 260 0.29 -1.96 27.21
CA GLY A 260 1.12 -0.96 27.88
C GLY A 260 1.46 0.17 26.92
N TRP A 261 1.62 1.38 27.43
CA TRP A 261 1.86 2.54 26.58
C TRP A 261 2.78 3.55 27.26
N ALA A 262 3.40 4.39 26.42
CA ALA A 262 4.20 5.53 26.83
C ALA A 262 4.12 6.62 25.76
N THR A 263 4.49 7.84 26.10
CA THR A 263 4.38 9.01 25.21
C THR A 263 5.66 9.81 25.24
N LYS A 264 6.21 10.09 24.05
CA LYS A 264 7.25 11.08 23.81
C LYS A 264 6.59 12.45 23.72
N MET A 265 7.00 13.39 24.57
CA MET A 265 6.43 14.75 24.66
C MET A 265 7.35 15.80 24.06
N THR A 266 8.67 15.55 24.05
CA THR A 266 9.70 16.49 23.58
C THR A 266 10.67 15.81 22.63
N ASP A 267 11.35 16.59 21.78
CA ASP A 267 12.28 16.04 20.79
C ASP A 267 13.54 15.41 21.43
N TYR A 268 13.92 15.86 22.63
CA TYR A 268 15.08 15.37 23.38
C TYR A 268 14.92 13.97 24.00
N GLU A 269 13.68 13.49 24.18
CA GLU A 269 13.42 12.16 24.74
C GLU A 269 13.77 11.05 23.74
N ASP A 270 14.58 10.07 24.11
CA ASP A 270 14.89 8.96 23.20
C ASP A 270 13.67 8.03 23.01
N ILE A 271 13.24 7.86 21.74
CA ILE A 271 12.08 7.04 21.38
C ILE A 271 12.26 5.58 21.76
N GLU A 272 13.50 5.06 21.79
CA GLU A 272 13.77 3.69 22.24
C GLU A 272 13.46 3.52 23.75
N GLN A 273 13.74 4.54 24.57
CA GLN A 273 13.37 4.52 26.00
C GLN A 273 11.85 4.55 26.17
N ILE A 274 11.15 5.31 25.32
CA ILE A 274 9.68 5.37 25.33
C ILE A 274 9.09 4.01 24.98
N GLN A 275 9.63 3.33 23.96
CA GLN A 275 9.22 1.97 23.64
C GLN A 275 9.45 1.00 24.80
N ARG A 276 10.63 1.03 25.41
CA ARG A 276 10.96 0.16 26.55
C ARG A 276 10.01 0.38 27.73
N LYS A 277 9.68 1.64 28.03
CA LYS A 277 8.69 1.98 29.07
C LYS A 277 7.29 1.45 28.74
N ALA A 278 6.87 1.52 27.48
CA ALA A 278 5.59 0.94 27.05
C ALA A 278 5.56 -0.58 27.20
N GLU A 279 6.68 -1.26 26.93
CA GLU A 279 6.85 -2.70 27.09
C GLU A 279 6.84 -3.13 28.55
N GLU A 280 7.59 -2.44 29.42
CA GLU A 280 7.56 -2.63 30.87
C GLU A 280 6.14 -2.49 31.43
N ASN A 281 5.43 -1.42 31.05
CA ASN A 281 4.03 -1.20 31.45
C ASN A 281 3.09 -2.32 30.97
N MET A 282 3.33 -2.88 29.78
CA MET A 282 2.53 -3.98 29.23
C MET A 282 2.77 -5.26 30.03
N TYR A 283 4.03 -5.54 30.35
CA TYR A 283 4.40 -6.70 31.15
C TYR A 283 3.80 -6.63 32.56
N ASP A 284 3.85 -5.47 33.21
CA ASP A 284 3.21 -5.22 34.50
C ASP A 284 1.70 -5.46 34.44
N TYR A 285 1.05 -5.00 33.36
CA TYR A 285 -0.37 -5.25 33.14
C TYR A 285 -0.66 -6.75 32.99
N LYS A 286 0.15 -7.47 32.22
CA LYS A 286 0.06 -8.93 32.01
C LYS A 286 0.17 -9.70 33.32
N LEU A 287 1.10 -9.31 34.20
CA LEU A 287 1.24 -9.91 35.53
C LEU A 287 -0.01 -9.69 36.40
N ARG A 288 -0.53 -8.47 36.43
CA ARG A 288 -1.75 -8.15 37.20
C ARG A 288 -2.97 -8.95 36.71
N LEU A 289 -3.11 -9.16 35.41
CA LEU A 289 -4.17 -10.00 34.85
C LEU A 289 -4.04 -11.45 35.34
N LYS A 290 -2.84 -12.03 35.28
CA LYS A 290 -2.59 -13.40 35.77
C LYS A 290 -2.90 -13.54 37.25
N GLU A 291 -2.51 -12.58 38.08
CA GLU A 291 -2.85 -12.58 39.51
C GLU A 291 -4.36 -12.52 39.76
N ASN A 292 -5.09 -11.72 38.99
CA ASN A 292 -6.54 -11.59 39.13
C ASN A 292 -7.26 -12.89 38.78
N VAL A 293 -6.84 -13.56 37.70
CA VAL A 293 -7.35 -14.88 37.31
C VAL A 293 -7.11 -15.90 38.42
N LEU A 294 -5.89 -15.95 38.98
CA LEU A 294 -5.56 -16.86 40.10
C LEU A 294 -6.42 -16.56 41.34
N LYS A 295 -6.63 -15.29 41.68
CA LYS A 295 -7.49 -14.88 42.82
C LYS A 295 -8.94 -15.29 42.60
N GLU A 296 -9.46 -15.20 41.38
CA GLU A 296 -10.82 -15.67 41.04
C GLU A 296 -10.94 -17.19 41.07
N ASP A 297 -9.98 -17.92 40.52
CA ASP A 297 -9.97 -19.38 40.57
C ASP A 297 -9.95 -19.91 42.02
N VAL A 298 -9.17 -19.26 42.89
CA VAL A 298 -9.17 -19.56 44.32
C VAL A 298 -10.54 -19.26 44.94
N LYS A 299 -11.16 -18.10 44.64
CA LYS A 299 -12.51 -17.78 45.13
C LYS A 299 -13.55 -18.81 44.66
N ILE A 300 -13.50 -19.24 43.40
CA ILE A 300 -14.42 -20.23 42.84
C ILE A 300 -14.20 -21.60 43.50
N LYS A 301 -12.95 -22.03 43.70
CA LYS A 301 -12.64 -23.28 44.40
C LYS A 301 -13.10 -23.26 45.85
N VAL A 302 -12.88 -22.16 46.58
CA VAL A 302 -13.36 -21.98 47.95
C VAL A 302 -14.89 -21.97 48.01
N TYR A 303 -15.56 -21.32 47.05
CA TYR A 303 -17.02 -21.32 46.97
C TYR A 303 -17.59 -22.72 46.70
N LYS A 304 -16.97 -23.48 45.79
CA LYS A 304 -17.36 -24.87 45.48
C LYS A 304 -17.11 -25.80 46.67
N SER A 305 -16.02 -25.64 47.42
CA SER A 305 -15.75 -26.46 48.61
C SER A 305 -16.74 -26.13 49.74
N ALA A 306 -17.02 -24.85 49.99
CA ALA A 306 -17.99 -24.43 51.00
C ALA A 306 -19.40 -24.97 50.72
N ASN A 307 -19.84 -24.96 49.45
CA ASN A 307 -21.14 -25.52 49.06
C ASN A 307 -21.18 -27.05 49.14
N ARG A 308 -20.05 -27.76 48.91
CA ARG A 308 -19.97 -29.20 49.17
C ARG A 308 -20.12 -29.54 50.64
N THR A 309 -19.52 -28.76 51.53
CA THR A 309 -19.65 -28.95 52.98
C THR A 309 -21.08 -28.68 53.47
N LEU A 310 -21.77 -27.69 52.88
CA LEU A 310 -23.17 -27.37 53.18
C LEU A 310 -24.18 -28.42 52.68
N ALA A 311 -23.87 -29.13 51.59
CA ALA A 311 -24.69 -30.23 51.08
C ALA A 311 -24.62 -31.52 51.92
N ILE A 312 -23.70 -31.59 52.89
CA ILE A 312 -23.50 -32.74 53.78
C ILE A 312 -24.14 -32.50 55.17
N SER A 313 -24.58 -31.27 55.48
CA SER A 313 -25.23 -30.98 56.77
C SER A 313 -26.74 -30.78 56.63
N ASP A 314 -27.53 -31.81 56.98
CA ASP A 314 -29.00 -31.76 57.09
C ASP A 314 -29.48 -30.93 58.31
N LYS A 315 -29.32 -29.60 58.28
CA LYS A 315 -30.03 -28.69 59.21
C LYS A 315 -30.54 -27.40 58.52
N PRO A 316 -31.84 -27.04 58.68
CA PRO A 316 -32.49 -25.91 58.00
C PRO A 316 -32.36 -24.59 58.82
N PRO A 317 -32.87 -23.43 58.36
CA PRO A 317 -32.13 -22.43 57.60
C PRO A 317 -31.97 -21.10 58.36
N ALA A 318 -30.74 -20.76 58.77
CA ALA A 318 -30.39 -19.39 59.20
C ALA A 318 -29.27 -18.75 58.34
N ILE A 319 -28.67 -19.50 57.41
CA ILE A 319 -27.49 -19.06 56.64
C ILE A 319 -27.87 -18.63 55.19
N SER A 320 -29.10 -18.93 54.73
CA SER A 320 -29.53 -18.63 53.34
C SER A 320 -29.56 -17.13 53.01
N ALA A 321 -29.76 -16.26 54.00
CA ALA A 321 -29.76 -14.81 53.81
C ALA A 321 -28.35 -14.22 53.56
N ARG A 322 -27.30 -14.85 54.11
CA ARG A 322 -25.90 -14.37 53.97
C ARG A 322 -25.25 -14.86 52.68
N VAL A 323 -25.70 -16.01 52.14
CA VAL A 323 -25.25 -16.54 50.84
C VAL A 323 -25.92 -15.81 49.67
N LYS A 324 -27.21 -15.44 49.80
CA LYS A 324 -27.89 -14.60 48.78
C LYS A 324 -27.27 -13.20 48.65
N SER A 325 -26.80 -12.59 49.75
CA SER A 325 -26.13 -11.28 49.70
C SER A 325 -24.68 -11.33 49.15
N LEU A 326 -24.07 -12.52 49.12
CA LEU A 326 -22.76 -12.77 48.48
C LEU A 326 -22.92 -13.06 46.97
N GLY A 327 -23.95 -13.80 46.56
CA GLY A 327 -24.24 -14.07 45.15
C GLY A 327 -24.64 -12.82 44.36
N SER A 328 -25.36 -11.87 44.98
CA SER A 328 -25.74 -10.60 44.35
C SER A 328 -24.59 -9.60 44.18
N LYS A 329 -23.38 -9.89 44.70
CA LYS A 329 -22.17 -9.07 44.53
C LYS A 329 -21.32 -9.48 43.33
N ILE A 330 -21.67 -10.55 42.62
CA ILE A 330 -21.05 -10.93 41.34
C ILE A 330 -21.74 -10.10 40.25
N LYS A 331 -21.27 -8.86 40.04
CA LYS A 331 -21.61 -8.05 38.85
C LYS A 331 -20.55 -8.30 37.76
N PRO A 332 -20.92 -8.24 36.47
CA PRO A 332 -19.94 -8.24 35.38
C PRO A 332 -19.00 -7.02 35.51
N LEU A 333 -17.73 -7.21 35.12
CA LEU A 333 -16.64 -6.26 35.30
C LEU A 333 -17.03 -4.81 34.99
N HIS A 334 -16.93 -3.94 36.00
CA HIS A 334 -16.61 -2.52 35.82
C HIS A 334 -15.32 -2.26 36.58
N ILE A 335 -14.20 -2.23 35.85
CA ILE A 335 -12.94 -1.73 36.38
C ILE A 335 -13.12 -0.22 36.54
N LYS A 336 -13.27 0.25 37.79
CA LYS A 336 -13.09 1.66 38.10
C LYS A 336 -11.60 1.95 38.04
N MET A 337 -11.22 2.87 37.17
CA MET A 337 -9.91 3.50 37.19
C MET A 337 -9.82 4.41 38.42
N THR A 338 -8.76 4.23 39.21
CA THR A 338 -8.18 5.24 40.11
C THR A 338 -6.83 5.62 39.57
#